data_AF-A0A7S2KYY6-F1
#
_entry.id   AF-A0A7S2KYY6-F1
#
_cell.length_a   1.000
_cell.length_b   1.000
_cell.length_c   1.000
_cell.angle_alpha   90.00
_cell.angle_beta   90.00
_cell.angle_gamma   90.00
#
_symmetry.space_group_name_H-M   'P 1'
#
loop_
_entity.id
_entity.type
_entity.pdbx_description
1 polymer ?
#
loop_
_entity_poly.entity_id
_entity_poly.type
_entity_poly.pdbx_seq_one_letter_code
_entity_poly.pdbx_strand_id
1 'polypeptide(L)'
;MRLLCMLILFVKEVVYSLDDNNGRLLRAQATASLAHDCQRGCKSTVVPICAEGITFQNECLAFCQGFEMYSKGKCNLIDGLRDNNKQPKFLESAGRDVFVGTPELKRFEGFIYTGVVSLDHSLPMMLQMSLPNNASDDSILHNVDHEKESEERDLRAIRVTSTGALYVSPGNIGTNDTILRLAGDNGHRKEKVIGHDTREIITDTATMPFKAIGEIDYSRFSEGGCTGSIIGASSVLTAGHCVYNQKDQRWQSPYSFSPGRYRSNDQTIEPFGVWLVDYTTTYLKYTQTGDVEYDLAIMTMKSNANGKVGDYMGQFWIGVSQCAFPGDSGISGYPGDKSDGTLWKSQPCDRWYHDCRSKSVFHQCDTYGGFSGAPIYTKTNVVIGVHTHAYGPQIKWNGGVAFDNVHVNSLKSWMSDSSTS
;
A
#
# COMPACT_ATOMS: atom_id res chain seq x y z
N MET A 1 41.94 35.95 61.04
CA MET A 1 41.68 34.63 60.42
C MET A 1 40.94 34.87 59.12
N ARG A 2 41.52 34.33 58.04
CA ARG A 2 41.08 34.45 56.64
C ARG A 2 39.73 33.77 56.40
N LEU A 3 39.05 34.20 55.32
CA LEU A 3 38.29 33.46 54.30
C LEU A 3 36.96 34.18 54.00
N LEU A 4 36.48 34.35 52.79
CA LEU A 4 36.97 34.36 51.40
C LEU A 4 35.68 34.69 50.60
N CYS A 5 35.76 35.60 49.62
CA CYS A 5 34.68 35.82 48.65
C CYS A 5 34.26 34.51 47.98
N MET A 6 32.96 34.28 47.84
CA MET A 6 32.43 33.30 46.88
C MET A 6 31.66 34.05 45.80
N LEU A 7 32.39 34.49 44.78
CA LEU A 7 31.84 34.81 43.46
C LEU A 7 31.49 33.47 42.81
N ILE A 8 30.21 33.18 42.60
CA ILE A 8 29.79 32.03 41.78
C ILE A 8 29.93 32.46 40.31
N LEU A 9 31.09 32.15 39.73
CA LEU A 9 31.30 32.11 38.29
C LEU A 9 30.60 30.87 37.74
N PHE A 10 29.49 31.06 37.03
CA PHE A 10 28.97 30.03 36.13
C PHE A 10 29.89 29.94 34.91
N VAL A 11 30.90 29.08 34.99
CA VAL A 11 31.67 28.66 33.82
C VAL A 11 30.80 27.66 33.06
N LYS A 12 30.16 28.10 31.98
CA LYS A 12 29.71 27.18 30.92
C LYS A 12 30.98 26.63 30.27
N GLU A 13 31.37 25.41 30.61
CA GLU A 13 32.34 24.68 29.81
C GLU A 13 31.72 24.39 28.44
N VAL A 14 32.18 25.14 27.44
CA VAL A 14 31.96 24.85 26.03
C VAL A 14 32.99 23.79 25.66
N VAL A 15 32.55 22.54 25.58
CA VAL A 15 33.34 21.48 24.96
C VAL A 15 33.03 21.49 23.47
N TYR A 16 33.97 21.98 22.66
CA TYR A 16 33.98 21.74 21.22
C TYR A 16 34.36 20.27 20.98
N SER A 17 33.68 19.61 20.05
CA SER A 17 34.27 18.49 19.33
C SER A 17 33.91 18.62 17.87
N LEU A 18 34.96 18.48 17.06
CA LEU A 18 34.99 18.52 15.60
C LEU A 18 34.22 17.34 15.00
N ASP A 19 33.90 17.52 13.72
CA ASP A 19 33.38 16.53 12.76
C ASP A 19 33.85 15.10 13.03
N ASP A 20 32.93 14.14 12.87
CA ASP A 20 33.19 12.88 12.17
C ASP A 20 31.92 12.00 12.10
N ASN A 21 31.47 11.75 10.87
CA ASN A 21 30.81 10.56 10.30
C ASN A 21 30.29 9.40 11.19
N ASN A 22 29.69 9.65 12.35
CA ASN A 22 29.11 8.59 13.19
C ASN A 22 27.76 9.01 13.75
N GLY A 23 26.70 8.28 13.34
CA GLY A 23 25.29 8.57 13.61
C GLY A 23 24.92 8.66 15.09
N ARG A 24 25.18 9.81 15.71
CA ARG A 24 24.63 10.21 17.00
C ARG A 24 23.37 11.05 16.79
N LEU A 25 22.35 10.75 17.60
CA LEU A 25 21.16 11.59 17.80
C LEU A 25 21.63 13.02 18.10
N LEU A 26 21.36 13.94 17.17
CA LEU A 26 21.54 15.35 17.43
C LEU A 26 20.45 15.73 18.42
N ARG A 27 20.79 15.86 19.70
CA ARG A 27 19.99 16.69 20.59
C ARG A 27 20.00 18.06 19.95
N ALA A 28 18.83 18.67 19.72
CA ALA A 28 18.73 20.06 19.29
C ALA A 28 19.68 20.86 20.17
N GLN A 29 20.89 21.16 19.67
CA GLN A 29 21.77 22.05 20.36
C GLN A 29 21.00 23.34 20.34
N ALA A 30 20.70 23.83 21.53
CA ALA A 30 20.05 25.10 21.76
C ALA A 30 20.97 26.25 21.29
N THR A 31 21.32 26.27 20.01
CA THR A 31 21.49 27.50 19.24
C THR A 31 20.08 27.95 18.93
N ALA A 32 19.54 28.78 19.81
CA ALA A 32 18.40 29.67 19.61
C ALA A 32 17.40 29.26 18.52
N SER A 33 16.25 28.77 18.98
CA SER A 33 14.95 28.86 18.30
C SER A 33 14.89 29.88 17.16
N LEU A 34 14.85 29.40 15.93
CA LEU A 34 13.69 29.75 15.13
C LEU A 34 12.64 28.71 15.52
N ALA A 35 11.85 29.02 16.55
CA ALA A 35 10.65 28.26 16.83
C ALA A 35 9.88 28.23 15.51
N HIS A 36 9.73 27.05 14.91
CA HIS A 36 8.94 26.95 13.69
C HIS A 36 7.53 27.44 14.03
N ASP A 37 7.06 28.47 13.32
CA ASP A 37 5.72 28.98 13.52
C ASP A 37 4.73 28.05 12.83
N CYS A 38 4.27 27.03 13.57
CA CYS A 38 3.34 26.03 13.08
C CYS A 38 1.98 26.61 12.66
N GLN A 39 1.66 27.86 13.06
CA GLN A 39 0.47 28.58 12.58
C GLN A 39 0.66 29.13 11.17
N ARG A 40 1.90 29.46 10.78
CA ARG A 40 2.25 29.86 9.40
C ARG A 40 2.45 28.68 8.46
N GLY A 41 2.57 27.48 9.00
CA GLY A 41 2.81 26.25 8.25
C GLY A 41 4.28 26.05 7.88
N CYS A 42 4.57 24.87 7.32
CA CYS A 42 5.93 24.45 7.00
C CYS A 42 6.23 24.60 5.52
N LYS A 43 7.40 25.15 5.19
CA LYS A 43 7.87 25.18 3.79
C LYS A 43 8.09 23.76 3.27
N SER A 44 7.76 23.53 2.00
CA SER A 44 7.98 22.25 1.30
C SER A 44 9.45 22.04 0.84
N THR A 45 10.42 22.47 1.64
CA THR A 45 11.85 22.25 1.38
C THR A 45 12.21 20.78 1.63
N VAL A 46 13.01 20.16 0.77
CA VAL A 46 13.46 18.77 0.92
C VAL A 46 14.82 18.75 1.61
N VAL A 47 14.80 18.68 2.94
CA VAL A 47 15.98 18.45 3.78
C VAL A 47 15.62 17.34 4.77
N PRO A 48 15.66 16.07 4.33
CA PRO A 48 15.07 14.99 5.09
C PRO A 48 15.72 14.80 6.46
N ILE A 49 14.90 14.47 7.44
CA ILE A 49 15.32 14.13 8.81
C ILE A 49 14.61 12.85 9.26
N CYS A 50 15.20 12.17 10.23
CA CYS A 50 14.64 10.96 10.84
C CYS A 50 14.27 11.23 12.29
N ALA A 51 13.02 10.97 12.67
CA ALA A 51 12.58 10.98 14.06
C ALA A 51 11.76 9.72 14.31
N GLU A 52 12.12 8.95 15.35
CA GLU A 52 11.40 7.74 15.76
C GLU A 52 11.13 6.73 14.62
N GLY A 53 12.12 6.56 13.73
CA GLY A 53 12.00 5.67 12.57
C GLY A 53 11.05 6.18 11.47
N ILE A 54 10.59 7.43 11.55
CA ILE A 54 9.81 8.11 10.52
C ILE A 54 10.70 9.13 9.80
N THR A 55 10.75 9.01 8.48
CA THR A 55 11.42 9.99 7.62
C THR A 55 10.47 11.14 7.32
N PHE A 56 10.84 12.35 7.73
CA PHE A 56 10.15 13.59 7.38
C PHE A 56 10.88 14.30 6.24
N GLN A 57 10.14 15.05 5.43
CA GLN A 57 10.69 15.87 4.35
C GLN A 57 11.57 17.00 4.88
N ASN A 58 11.25 17.55 6.05
CA ASN A 58 12.08 18.53 6.76
C ASN A 58 11.76 18.61 8.26
N GLU A 59 12.62 19.32 8.99
CA GLU A 59 12.54 19.53 10.45
C GLU A 59 11.27 20.24 10.93
N CYS A 60 10.73 21.19 10.15
CA CYS A 60 9.51 21.91 10.53
C CYS A 60 8.32 20.95 10.65
N LEU A 61 8.19 20.01 9.70
CA LEU A 61 7.11 19.01 9.73
C LEU A 61 7.20 18.12 10.97
N ALA A 62 8.40 17.67 11.33
CA ALA A 62 8.61 16.91 12.56
C ALA A 62 8.28 17.74 13.80
N PHE A 63 8.86 18.93 13.93
CA PHE A 63 8.68 19.80 15.09
C PHE A 63 7.21 20.16 15.31
N CYS A 64 6.49 20.55 14.25
CA CYS A 64 5.08 20.94 14.34
C CYS A 64 4.12 19.79 14.65
N GLN A 65 4.62 18.55 14.67
CA GLN A 65 3.88 17.35 15.05
C GLN A 65 4.45 16.69 16.31
N GLY A 66 5.32 17.39 17.06
CA GLY A 66 5.81 16.96 18.38
C GLY A 66 7.14 16.20 18.37
N PHE A 67 7.82 16.07 17.23
CA PHE A 67 9.10 15.38 17.12
C PHE A 67 10.26 16.38 17.28
N GLU A 68 10.71 16.58 18.52
CA GLU A 68 11.80 17.52 18.85
C GLU A 68 13.22 16.91 18.76
N MET A 69 13.32 15.58 18.73
CA MET A 69 14.59 14.86 18.61
C MET A 69 14.65 14.13 17.27
N TYR A 70 15.66 14.45 16.47
CA TYR A 70 15.84 13.88 15.14
C TYR A 70 17.31 13.79 14.75
N SER A 71 17.61 12.93 13.77
CA SER A 71 18.89 12.91 13.08
C SER A 71 18.75 13.48 11.67
N LYS A 72 19.82 14.10 11.15
CA LYS A 72 19.86 14.52 9.74
C LYS A 72 19.81 13.32 8.81
N GLY A 73 19.17 13.49 7.67
CA GLY A 73 19.00 12.45 6.66
C GLY A 73 17.78 11.58 6.90
N LYS A 74 17.48 10.73 5.93
CA LYS A 74 16.38 9.76 6.03
C LYS A 74 16.65 8.72 7.11
N CYS A 75 15.60 8.11 7.66
CA CYS A 75 15.79 6.98 8.56
C CYS A 75 16.50 5.83 7.86
N ASN A 76 17.40 5.16 8.56
CA ASN A 76 17.92 3.89 8.09
C ASN A 76 16.76 2.89 8.11
N LEU A 77 16.56 2.18 7.00
CA LEU A 77 15.67 1.02 7.01
C LEU A 77 16.30 -0.04 7.92
N ILE A 78 15.50 -0.64 8.79
CA ILE A 78 15.93 -1.79 9.58
C ILE A 78 16.18 -2.91 8.55
N ASP A 79 17.27 -3.65 8.74
CA ASP A 79 17.82 -4.69 7.87
C ASP A 79 18.88 -4.21 6.87
N GLY A 80 20.01 -4.93 6.85
CA GLY A 80 21.14 -4.74 5.94
C GLY A 80 20.84 -4.89 4.44
N LEU A 81 19.58 -4.77 4.02
CA LEU A 81 19.15 -4.44 2.66
C LEU A 81 19.48 -2.96 2.40
N ARG A 82 20.78 -2.71 2.23
CA ARG A 82 21.39 -1.44 1.87
C ARG A 82 20.85 -0.93 0.53
N ASP A 83 19.71 -0.27 0.53
CA ASP A 83 19.40 0.69 -0.52
C ASP A 83 18.67 1.90 0.05
N ASN A 84 19.43 2.96 0.30
CA ASN A 84 18.93 4.28 0.71
C ASN A 84 17.97 4.90 -0.33
N ASN A 85 17.80 4.29 -1.51
CA ASN A 85 16.85 4.69 -2.54
C ASN A 85 15.42 4.15 -2.33
N LYS A 86 15.18 3.20 -1.41
CA LYS A 86 13.84 2.63 -1.12
C LYS A 86 13.05 3.40 -0.06
N GLN A 87 13.24 4.71 -0.05
CA GLN A 87 12.60 5.64 0.87
C GLN A 87 11.73 6.61 0.08
N PRO A 88 10.73 7.28 0.70
CA PRO A 88 9.90 8.25 0.01
C PRO A 88 10.75 9.25 -0.79
N LYS A 89 10.45 9.37 -2.08
CA LYS A 89 11.01 10.39 -2.96
C LYS A 89 10.13 11.63 -2.83
N PHE A 90 10.48 12.50 -1.88
CA PHE A 90 9.78 13.77 -1.68
C PHE A 90 9.95 14.69 -2.88
N LEU A 91 8.90 15.44 -3.21
CA LEU A 91 8.94 16.46 -4.24
C LEU A 91 9.61 17.72 -3.71
N GLU A 92 10.64 18.16 -4.43
CA GLU A 92 11.15 19.52 -4.29
C GLU A 92 10.09 20.48 -4.81
N SER A 93 9.68 21.43 -3.98
CA SER A 93 8.85 22.55 -4.45
C SER A 93 9.65 23.31 -5.50
N ALA A 94 9.16 23.35 -6.74
CA ALA A 94 9.81 24.01 -7.89
C ALA A 94 9.91 25.54 -7.73
N GLY A 95 10.73 26.00 -6.78
CA GLY A 95 10.99 27.41 -6.48
C GLY A 95 9.81 28.21 -5.91
N ARG A 96 8.66 27.57 -5.63
CA ARG A 96 7.52 28.22 -4.96
C ARG A 96 7.50 27.85 -3.48
N ASP A 97 7.41 28.86 -2.62
CA ASP A 97 7.16 28.70 -1.19
C ASP A 97 5.75 28.11 -0.98
N VAL A 98 5.60 26.80 -1.15
CA VAL A 98 4.39 26.07 -0.78
C VAL A 98 4.46 25.80 0.72
N PHE A 99 3.54 26.43 1.46
CA PHE A 99 3.39 26.22 2.89
C PHE A 99 2.35 25.15 3.16
N VAL A 100 2.74 24.10 3.88
CA VAL A 100 1.84 23.08 4.41
C VAL A 100 1.20 23.62 5.68
N GLY A 101 -0.09 23.95 5.61
CA GLY A 101 -0.86 24.48 6.72
C GLY A 101 -1.37 23.40 7.69
N THR A 102 -1.92 23.85 8.82
CA THR A 102 -2.49 22.98 9.87
C THR A 102 -3.57 22.01 9.38
N PRO A 103 -4.47 22.35 8.43
CA PRO A 103 -5.47 21.40 7.94
C PRO A 103 -4.86 20.14 7.32
N GLU A 104 -3.77 20.28 6.55
CA GLU A 104 -3.09 19.13 5.95
C GLU A 104 -2.39 18.31 7.04
N LEU A 105 -1.68 18.96 7.97
CA LEU A 105 -1.00 18.26 9.08
C LEU A 105 -1.97 17.46 9.97
N LYS A 106 -3.24 17.86 10.05
CA LYS A 106 -4.26 17.26 10.93
C LYS A 106 -5.39 16.55 10.16
N ARG A 107 -5.24 16.36 8.85
CA ARG A 107 -6.29 15.79 7.99
C ARG A 107 -6.75 14.42 8.46
N PHE A 108 -5.82 13.60 8.92
CA PHE A 108 -6.07 12.23 9.37
C PHE A 108 -5.71 12.06 10.83
N GLU A 109 -6.72 11.89 11.67
CA GLU A 109 -6.50 11.56 13.08
C GLU A 109 -5.72 10.25 13.20
N GLY A 110 -4.69 10.24 14.06
CA GLY A 110 -3.82 9.08 14.25
C GLY A 110 -2.79 8.84 13.15
N PHE A 111 -2.57 9.79 12.24
CA PHE A 111 -1.54 9.75 11.22
C PHE A 111 -0.64 10.99 11.28
N ILE A 112 0.62 10.80 10.89
CA ILE A 112 1.65 11.84 10.89
C ILE A 112 1.92 12.23 9.44
N TYR A 113 1.76 13.50 9.10
CA TYR A 113 2.12 14.04 7.79
C TYR A 113 3.65 14.11 7.65
N THR A 114 4.21 13.46 6.64
CA THR A 114 5.68 13.38 6.49
C THR A 114 6.20 14.22 5.33
N GLY A 115 5.35 14.60 4.38
CA GLY A 115 5.73 15.43 3.23
C GLY A 115 4.85 15.24 2.02
N VAL A 116 5.33 15.68 0.87
CA VAL A 116 4.68 15.50 -0.44
C VAL A 116 5.56 14.62 -1.33
N VAL A 117 4.95 13.63 -1.98
CA VAL A 117 5.62 12.70 -2.92
C VAL A 117 5.14 12.88 -4.34
N SER A 118 5.96 12.44 -5.30
CA SER A 118 5.57 12.43 -6.71
C SER A 118 4.57 11.32 -6.96
N LEU A 119 3.51 11.67 -7.69
CA LEU A 119 2.53 10.73 -8.20
C LEU A 119 2.84 10.35 -9.65
N ASP A 120 2.62 9.08 -9.97
CA ASP A 120 2.65 8.53 -11.32
C ASP A 120 1.23 8.30 -11.80
N HIS A 121 0.88 8.94 -12.91
CA HIS A 121 -0.43 8.82 -13.56
C HIS A 121 -0.40 7.90 -14.79
N SER A 122 0.76 7.31 -15.08
CA SER A 122 0.81 6.27 -16.11
C SER A 122 0.01 5.06 -15.66
N LEU A 123 -0.52 4.31 -16.63
CA LEU A 123 -1.10 3.00 -16.36
C LEU A 123 -0.03 2.15 -15.63
N PRO A 124 -0.39 1.44 -14.55
CA PRO A 124 0.53 0.49 -13.94
C PRO A 124 0.97 -0.47 -15.04
N MET A 125 2.23 -0.91 -14.99
CA MET A 125 2.73 -1.87 -15.97
C MET A 125 1.81 -3.10 -15.99
N MET A 126 0.92 -3.19 -16.98
CA MET A 126 0.22 -4.41 -17.33
C MET A 126 1.30 -5.37 -17.77
N LEU A 127 1.68 -6.28 -16.88
CA LEU A 127 2.85 -7.12 -17.08
C LEU A 127 2.51 -8.16 -18.15
N GLN A 128 2.68 -7.75 -19.41
CA GLN A 128 2.38 -8.53 -20.60
C GLN A 128 3.40 -9.66 -20.74
N MET A 129 2.86 -10.83 -21.06
CA MET A 129 3.58 -12.08 -21.19
C MET A 129 4.64 -12.03 -22.31
N SER A 130 5.88 -12.41 -21.98
CA SER A 130 6.76 -13.11 -22.90
C SER A 130 7.62 -14.11 -22.11
N LEU A 131 7.51 -15.41 -22.41
CA LEU A 131 8.34 -16.48 -21.84
C LEU A 131 9.33 -16.99 -22.89
N PRO A 132 10.62 -17.19 -22.56
CA PRO A 132 11.47 -18.16 -23.24
C PRO A 132 11.13 -19.58 -22.78
N ASN A 133 11.29 -20.53 -23.69
CA ASN A 133 11.03 -21.96 -23.52
C ASN A 133 12.00 -22.65 -22.54
N ASN A 134 11.51 -23.73 -21.91
CA ASN A 134 12.21 -24.76 -21.14
C ASN A 134 12.61 -24.49 -19.68
N ALA A 135 11.88 -25.14 -18.75
CA ALA A 135 12.44 -25.86 -17.60
C ALA A 135 11.31 -26.60 -16.86
N SER A 136 11.27 -27.92 -16.95
CA SER A 136 10.33 -28.79 -16.25
C SER A 136 10.88 -29.18 -14.88
N ASP A 137 10.25 -28.78 -13.78
CA ASP A 137 10.25 -29.61 -12.56
C ASP A 137 9.13 -29.22 -11.57
N ASP A 138 8.45 -30.22 -10.99
CA ASP A 138 7.31 -30.11 -10.05
C ASP A 138 7.72 -30.31 -8.57
N SER A 139 9.02 -30.22 -8.27
CA SER A 139 9.60 -30.65 -6.99
C SER A 139 9.75 -29.57 -5.91
N ILE A 140 9.37 -28.31 -6.17
CA ILE A 140 9.72 -27.16 -5.30
C ILE A 140 8.75 -26.95 -4.10
N LEU A 141 7.66 -27.70 -3.98
CA LEU A 141 6.68 -27.50 -2.88
C LEU A 141 7.15 -28.03 -1.50
N HIS A 142 8.29 -28.72 -1.42
CA HIS A 142 8.79 -29.28 -0.17
C HIS A 142 10.30 -29.13 -0.05
N ASN A 143 10.74 -28.01 0.54
CA ASN A 143 11.85 -27.92 1.51
C ASN A 143 12.34 -26.47 1.56
N VAL A 144 11.95 -25.75 2.61
CA VAL A 144 12.76 -24.61 3.04
C VAL A 144 12.87 -24.66 4.55
N ASP A 145 14.02 -25.18 5.00
CA ASP A 145 14.49 -25.00 6.38
C ASP A 145 14.90 -23.53 6.53
N HIS A 146 14.28 -22.82 7.47
CA HIS A 146 14.62 -21.44 7.77
C HIS A 146 14.83 -21.24 9.28
N GLU A 147 16.10 -21.09 9.67
CA GLU A 147 16.51 -20.48 10.93
C GLU A 147 16.73 -18.97 10.75
N LYS A 148 16.53 -18.24 11.87
CA LYS A 148 16.83 -16.81 12.15
C LYS A 148 15.80 -15.79 11.65
N GLU A 149 15.52 -14.67 12.32
CA GLU A 149 15.80 -14.10 13.65
C GLU A 149 14.70 -13.03 13.83
N SER A 150 14.67 -12.26 14.92
CA SER A 150 13.66 -11.23 15.14
C SER A 150 14.03 -9.85 14.59
N GLU A 151 13.53 -9.23 13.51
CA GLU A 151 12.34 -9.42 12.67
C GLU A 151 11.15 -8.55 13.14
N GLU A 152 11.41 -7.37 13.70
CA GLU A 152 10.37 -6.40 14.11
C GLU A 152 9.59 -5.94 12.87
N ARG A 153 8.35 -6.42 12.73
CA ARG A 153 7.49 -6.15 11.57
C ARG A 153 7.04 -4.69 11.64
N ASP A 154 7.63 -3.81 10.83
CA ASP A 154 7.12 -2.44 10.66
C ASP A 154 5.86 -2.45 9.79
N LEU A 155 4.74 -2.78 10.43
CA LEU A 155 3.39 -2.85 9.85
C LEU A 155 2.66 -1.51 9.97
N ARG A 156 3.40 -0.40 10.04
CA ARG A 156 2.80 0.93 9.94
C ARG A 156 2.03 1.05 8.62
N ALA A 157 0.93 1.77 8.66
CA ALA A 157 0.18 2.14 7.48
C ALA A 157 0.77 3.41 6.88
N ILE A 158 0.81 3.46 5.56
CA ILE A 158 1.21 4.64 4.79
C ILE A 158 0.04 5.09 3.94
N ARG A 159 -0.32 6.37 4.06
CA ARG A 159 -1.42 7.00 3.32
C ARG A 159 -0.89 8.01 2.31
N VAL A 160 -1.42 7.97 1.10
CA VAL A 160 -1.10 8.95 0.05
C VAL A 160 -2.38 9.51 -0.53
N THR A 161 -2.54 10.82 -0.45
CA THR A 161 -3.69 11.51 -1.03
C THR A 161 -3.56 11.63 -2.55
N SER A 162 -4.66 11.90 -3.24
CA SER A 162 -4.67 12.16 -4.68
C SER A 162 -3.83 13.38 -5.10
N THR A 163 -3.36 14.19 -4.14
CA THR A 163 -2.48 15.34 -4.36
C THR A 163 -1.01 15.06 -3.99
N GLY A 164 -0.71 13.86 -3.50
CA GLY A 164 0.64 13.42 -3.15
C GLY A 164 1.06 13.71 -1.71
N ALA A 165 0.15 14.17 -0.85
CA ALA A 165 0.45 14.30 0.58
C ALA A 165 0.62 12.91 1.21
N LEU A 166 1.74 12.72 1.91
CA LEU A 166 2.18 11.47 2.50
C LEU A 166 1.98 11.48 4.02
N TYR A 167 1.39 10.41 4.54
CA TYR A 167 1.21 10.23 5.96
C TYR A 167 1.62 8.83 6.40
N VAL A 168 2.12 8.70 7.62
CA VAL A 168 2.54 7.43 8.23
C VAL A 168 1.88 7.28 9.59
N SER A 169 1.41 6.08 9.93
CA SER A 169 0.89 5.82 11.28
C SER A 169 2.01 5.85 12.32
N PRO A 170 1.76 6.32 13.56
CA PRO A 170 2.79 6.43 14.60
C PRO A 170 3.34 5.06 15.04
N GLY A 171 2.59 3.99 14.84
CA GLY A 171 3.00 2.63 15.17
C GLY A 171 2.28 1.58 14.33
N ASN A 172 2.65 0.32 14.58
CA ASN A 172 2.06 -0.84 13.92
C ASN A 172 0.54 -0.88 14.15
N ILE A 173 -0.20 -1.15 13.08
CA ILE A 173 -1.65 -1.31 13.18
C ILE A 173 -2.01 -2.79 13.12
N GLY A 174 -3.02 -3.20 13.90
CA GLY A 174 -3.61 -4.55 13.80
C GLY A 174 -2.90 -5.67 14.58
N THR A 175 -1.94 -5.37 15.45
CA THR A 175 -1.17 -6.37 16.22
C THR A 175 -1.73 -6.61 17.62
N ASN A 176 -2.79 -7.42 17.73
CA ASN A 176 -3.12 -8.16 18.96
C ASN A 176 -3.05 -9.66 18.64
N ASP A 177 -1.83 -10.17 18.43
CA ASP A 177 -1.48 -11.56 18.75
C ASP A 177 -0.01 -11.87 18.46
N THR A 178 0.56 -12.71 19.32
CA THR A 178 1.91 -13.26 19.27
C THR A 178 2.02 -14.25 18.10
N ILE A 179 2.75 -13.94 17.03
CA ILE A 179 2.93 -14.88 15.90
C ILE A 179 4.35 -14.89 15.32
N LEU A 180 4.85 -16.13 15.19
CA LEU A 180 6.09 -16.64 14.60
C LEU A 180 6.29 -16.23 13.11
N ARG A 181 7.56 -16.18 12.69
CA ARG A 181 8.08 -15.61 11.44
C ARG A 181 8.48 -16.67 10.43
N LEU A 182 8.45 -16.32 9.12
CA LEU A 182 9.42 -16.69 8.08
C LEU A 182 9.40 -15.66 6.92
N ALA A 183 10.49 -15.55 6.17
CA ALA A 183 10.76 -14.54 5.14
C ALA A 183 10.21 -14.93 3.75
N GLY A 184 9.68 -13.96 3.01
CA GLY A 184 9.15 -14.12 1.64
C GLY A 184 10.19 -13.92 0.53
N ASP A 185 10.04 -14.68 -0.55
CA ASP A 185 10.87 -14.65 -1.77
C ASP A 185 10.54 -13.43 -2.67
N ASN A 186 11.58 -12.80 -3.24
CA ASN A 186 11.47 -11.68 -4.18
C ASN A 186 11.21 -12.21 -5.61
N GLY A 187 10.02 -12.77 -5.84
CA GLY A 187 9.61 -13.33 -7.13
C GLY A 187 9.18 -12.27 -8.15
N HIS A 188 9.63 -12.41 -9.40
CA HIS A 188 9.18 -11.60 -10.52
C HIS A 188 7.68 -11.77 -10.79
N ARG A 189 6.91 -10.67 -10.66
CA ARG A 189 5.47 -10.60 -10.93
C ARG A 189 5.19 -10.85 -12.40
N LYS A 190 4.37 -11.86 -12.72
CA LYS A 190 3.81 -12.12 -14.06
C LYS A 190 2.42 -12.69 -13.82
N GLU A 191 1.37 -12.32 -14.55
CA GLU A 191 0.03 -12.95 -14.46
C GLU A 191 -0.22 -13.77 -15.73
N LYS A 192 -0.96 -14.89 -15.67
CA LYS A 192 -1.09 -15.80 -16.82
C LYS A 192 -2.34 -16.67 -16.82
N VAL A 193 -2.87 -16.89 -18.02
CA VAL A 193 -3.78 -18.01 -18.34
C VAL A 193 -3.03 -19.33 -18.25
N ILE A 194 -3.54 -20.28 -17.46
CA ILE A 194 -2.94 -21.58 -17.17
C ILE A 194 -3.67 -22.65 -17.98
N GLY A 195 -3.05 -23.13 -19.05
CA GLY A 195 -3.67 -24.14 -19.91
C GLY A 195 -4.75 -23.54 -20.81
N HIS A 196 -5.94 -24.15 -20.83
CA HIS A 196 -7.09 -23.65 -21.58
C HIS A 196 -7.76 -22.51 -20.81
N ASP A 197 -7.99 -21.36 -21.46
CA ASP A 197 -8.69 -20.24 -20.85
C ASP A 197 -10.14 -20.61 -20.52
N THR A 198 -10.44 -20.70 -19.23
CA THR A 198 -11.75 -21.03 -18.65
C THR A 198 -12.52 -19.80 -18.17
N ARG A 199 -11.99 -18.59 -18.39
CA ARG A 199 -12.67 -17.37 -17.94
C ARG A 199 -13.96 -17.14 -18.73
N GLU A 200 -14.99 -16.73 -18.00
CA GLU A 200 -16.30 -16.39 -18.54
C GLU A 200 -16.55 -14.90 -18.38
N ILE A 201 -17.02 -14.25 -19.45
CA ILE A 201 -17.45 -12.85 -19.39
C ILE A 201 -18.73 -12.74 -18.55
N ILE A 202 -18.78 -11.74 -17.67
CA ILE A 202 -19.98 -11.40 -16.92
C ILE A 202 -20.81 -10.40 -17.70
N THR A 203 -22.01 -10.81 -18.11
CA THR A 203 -22.96 -9.98 -18.87
C THR A 203 -23.95 -9.23 -17.99
N ASP A 204 -24.27 -9.76 -16.81
CA ASP A 204 -25.08 -9.09 -15.79
C ASP A 204 -24.19 -8.64 -14.63
N THR A 205 -23.63 -7.44 -14.76
CA THR A 205 -22.77 -6.83 -13.73
C THR A 205 -23.57 -6.16 -12.61
N ALA A 206 -24.91 -6.16 -12.66
CA ALA A 206 -25.76 -5.48 -11.68
C ALA A 206 -26.08 -6.32 -10.43
N THR A 207 -25.64 -7.57 -10.40
CA THR A 207 -25.86 -8.50 -9.29
C THR A 207 -24.65 -8.61 -8.38
N MET A 208 -24.86 -8.98 -7.11
CA MET A 208 -23.73 -9.37 -6.25
C MET A 208 -23.19 -10.74 -6.71
N PRO A 209 -21.88 -10.96 -6.67
CA PRO A 209 -20.83 -10.03 -6.19
C PRO A 209 -20.38 -8.99 -7.22
N PHE A 210 -20.74 -9.12 -8.49
CA PHE A 210 -20.16 -8.38 -9.62
C PHE A 210 -20.31 -6.86 -9.54
N LYS A 211 -21.44 -6.36 -9.03
CA LYS A 211 -21.65 -4.91 -8.87
C LYS A 211 -20.73 -4.28 -7.81
N ALA A 212 -20.14 -5.08 -6.93
CA ALA A 212 -19.18 -4.63 -5.93
C ALA A 212 -17.72 -4.82 -6.38
N ILE A 213 -17.50 -5.30 -7.60
CA ILE A 213 -16.19 -5.41 -8.25
C ILE A 213 -16.12 -4.34 -9.33
N GLY A 214 -14.99 -3.67 -9.47
CA GLY A 214 -14.84 -2.60 -10.46
C GLY A 214 -13.43 -2.49 -10.99
N GLU A 215 -13.33 -1.76 -12.09
CA GLU A 215 -12.07 -1.44 -12.74
C GLU A 215 -11.48 -0.15 -12.14
N ILE A 216 -10.16 -0.11 -12.01
CA ILE A 216 -9.40 1.03 -11.49
C ILE A 216 -8.73 1.73 -12.66
N ASP A 217 -9.05 3.00 -12.86
CA ASP A 217 -8.46 3.85 -13.89
C ASP A 217 -7.39 4.77 -13.27
N TYR A 218 -6.29 5.01 -13.98
CA TYR A 218 -5.15 5.83 -13.51
C TYR A 218 -5.11 7.25 -14.07
N SER A 219 -6.00 7.53 -15.01
CA SER A 219 -6.22 8.85 -15.57
C SER A 219 -7.65 8.96 -16.09
N ARG A 220 -8.10 10.19 -16.35
CA ARG A 220 -9.41 10.46 -16.96
C ARG A 220 -9.60 9.85 -18.35
N PHE A 221 -8.50 9.57 -19.06
CA PHE A 221 -8.51 9.12 -20.46
C PHE A 221 -7.94 7.71 -20.63
N SER A 222 -7.67 7.01 -19.53
CA SER A 222 -7.18 5.63 -19.55
C SER A 222 -8.25 4.74 -18.96
N GLU A 223 -8.51 3.62 -19.62
CA GLU A 223 -9.32 2.55 -19.07
C GLU A 223 -8.39 1.49 -18.48
N GLY A 224 -8.68 1.07 -17.25
CA GLY A 224 -8.06 -0.09 -16.66
C GLY A 224 -6.70 0.11 -16.02
N GLY A 225 -6.12 -1.03 -15.62
CA GLY A 225 -4.82 -1.15 -14.96
C GLY A 225 -4.87 -2.13 -13.79
N CYS A 226 -5.92 -2.06 -12.97
CA CYS A 226 -6.15 -2.97 -11.85
C CYS A 226 -7.65 -3.21 -11.60
N THR A 227 -7.94 -4.21 -10.79
CA THR A 227 -9.27 -4.51 -10.26
C THR A 227 -9.36 -4.08 -8.79
N GLY A 228 -10.54 -3.68 -8.35
CA GLY A 228 -10.85 -3.44 -6.95
C GLY A 228 -12.19 -4.04 -6.52
N SER A 229 -12.38 -4.17 -5.20
CA SER A 229 -13.63 -4.65 -4.61
C SER A 229 -14.08 -3.77 -3.43
N ILE A 230 -15.37 -3.47 -3.37
CA ILE A 230 -15.92 -2.62 -2.31
C ILE A 230 -16.04 -3.43 -1.02
N ILE A 231 -15.39 -2.96 0.05
CA ILE A 231 -15.40 -3.63 1.37
C ILE A 231 -15.93 -2.74 2.49
N GLY A 232 -16.18 -1.46 2.21
CA GLY A 232 -16.66 -0.45 3.17
C GLY A 232 -17.49 0.63 2.48
N ALA A 233 -18.12 1.52 3.25
CA ALA A 233 -18.94 2.62 2.73
C ALA A 233 -18.19 3.45 1.67
N SER A 234 -16.93 3.80 1.93
CA SER A 234 -16.06 4.53 0.99
C SER A 234 -14.84 3.71 0.53
N SER A 235 -14.73 2.43 0.90
CA SER A 235 -13.47 1.70 0.85
C SER A 235 -13.45 0.63 -0.25
N VAL A 236 -12.47 0.73 -1.15
CA VAL A 236 -12.19 -0.24 -2.21
C VAL A 236 -10.86 -0.94 -1.92
N LEU A 237 -10.90 -2.24 -1.75
CA LEU A 237 -9.74 -3.13 -1.59
C LEU A 237 -9.11 -3.43 -2.96
N THR A 238 -7.79 -3.39 -3.03
CA THR A 238 -7.00 -3.76 -4.21
C THR A 238 -5.60 -4.23 -3.79
N ALA A 239 -4.71 -4.50 -4.75
CA ALA A 239 -3.32 -4.86 -4.48
C ALA A 239 -2.48 -3.62 -4.08
N GLY A 240 -1.47 -3.83 -3.24
CA GLY A 240 -0.49 -2.79 -2.87
C GLY A 240 0.22 -2.22 -4.10
N HIS A 241 0.51 -3.06 -5.09
CA HIS A 241 1.20 -2.63 -6.29
C HIS A 241 0.35 -1.77 -7.24
N CYS A 242 -0.97 -1.82 -7.10
CA CYS A 242 -1.87 -0.90 -7.80
C CYS A 242 -1.73 0.54 -7.27
N VAL A 243 -1.19 0.74 -6.07
CA VAL A 243 -0.97 2.08 -5.48
C VAL A 243 0.53 2.42 -5.32
N TYR A 244 1.42 1.44 -5.39
CA TYR A 244 2.86 1.63 -5.28
C TYR A 244 3.66 0.67 -6.17
N ASN A 245 4.35 1.23 -7.17
CA ASN A 245 5.26 0.47 -8.01
C ASN A 245 6.60 0.29 -7.29
N GLN A 246 6.84 -0.93 -6.81
CA GLN A 246 8.07 -1.27 -6.08
C GLN A 246 9.31 -1.24 -6.99
N LYS A 247 9.19 -1.64 -8.27
CA LYS A 247 10.34 -1.68 -9.18
C LYS A 247 10.91 -0.28 -9.41
N ASP A 248 10.03 0.68 -9.67
CA ASP A 248 10.42 2.07 -9.98
C ASP A 248 10.47 2.96 -8.73
N GLN A 249 10.01 2.44 -7.59
CA GLN A 249 9.89 3.15 -6.31
C GLN A 249 9.07 4.44 -6.50
N ARG A 250 7.88 4.30 -7.09
CA ARG A 250 6.95 5.39 -7.42
C ARG A 250 5.55 5.11 -6.89
N TRP A 251 4.94 6.13 -6.31
CA TRP A 251 3.54 6.11 -5.96
C TRP A 251 2.69 6.16 -7.22
N GLN A 252 1.84 5.17 -7.40
CA GLN A 252 0.83 5.19 -8.44
C GLN A 252 -0.36 6.03 -7.96
N SER A 253 -0.98 6.76 -8.87
CA SER A 253 -2.13 7.61 -8.56
C SER A 253 -3.37 7.09 -9.26
N PRO A 254 -4.02 6.03 -8.70
CA PRO A 254 -5.33 5.64 -9.19
C PRO A 254 -6.27 6.85 -9.14
N TYR A 255 -6.92 7.12 -10.25
CA TYR A 255 -7.78 8.28 -10.46
C TYR A 255 -9.21 7.99 -10.05
N SER A 256 -9.76 6.86 -10.51
CA SER A 256 -11.15 6.51 -10.28
C SER A 256 -11.42 5.01 -10.23
N PHE A 257 -12.59 4.67 -9.68
CA PHE A 257 -13.13 3.33 -9.60
C PHE A 257 -14.51 3.27 -10.26
N SER A 258 -14.68 2.27 -11.13
CA SER A 258 -15.88 2.06 -11.95
C SER A 258 -16.50 0.69 -11.64
N PRO A 259 -17.42 0.60 -10.66
CA PRO A 259 -18.04 -0.67 -10.26
C PRO A 259 -18.92 -1.22 -11.38
N GLY A 260 -18.86 -2.54 -11.59
CA GLY A 260 -19.70 -3.24 -12.56
C GLY A 260 -19.57 -2.74 -14.00
N ARG A 261 -18.47 -2.05 -14.36
CA ARG A 261 -18.20 -1.64 -15.74
C ARG A 261 -18.31 -2.85 -16.67
N TYR A 262 -18.95 -2.65 -17.80
CA TYR A 262 -19.06 -3.65 -18.87
C TYR A 262 -18.90 -2.97 -20.22
N ARG A 263 -18.80 -3.77 -21.29
CA ARG A 263 -18.71 -3.29 -22.67
C ARG A 263 -19.99 -3.61 -23.44
N SER A 264 -20.50 -2.64 -24.19
CA SER A 264 -21.63 -2.81 -25.12
C SER A 264 -21.39 -1.97 -26.38
N ASN A 265 -21.59 -2.57 -27.56
CA ASN A 265 -21.42 -1.90 -28.85
C ASN A 265 -20.09 -1.12 -28.97
N ASP A 266 -18.99 -1.78 -28.60
CA ASP A 266 -17.63 -1.22 -28.58
C ASP A 266 -17.42 0.01 -27.68
N GLN A 267 -18.34 0.26 -26.74
CA GLN A 267 -18.22 1.29 -25.73
C GLN A 267 -18.14 0.67 -24.34
N THR A 268 -17.27 1.22 -23.51
CA THR A 268 -17.31 1.00 -22.07
C THR A 268 -18.53 1.71 -21.49
N ILE A 269 -19.21 1.01 -20.59
CA ILE A 269 -20.40 1.50 -19.90
C ILE A 269 -20.13 1.45 -18.41
N GLU A 270 -20.29 2.59 -17.74
CA GLU A 270 -20.28 2.71 -16.28
C GLU A 270 -21.73 2.71 -15.74
N PRO A 271 -22.37 1.54 -15.55
CA PRO A 271 -23.80 1.46 -15.22
C PRO A 271 -24.20 2.22 -13.95
N PHE A 272 -23.25 2.38 -13.01
CA PHE A 272 -23.48 2.96 -11.69
C PHE A 272 -22.79 4.31 -11.51
N GLY A 273 -22.07 4.78 -12.53
CA GLY A 273 -21.19 5.93 -12.45
C GLY A 273 -19.80 5.60 -11.92
N VAL A 274 -19.05 6.66 -11.62
CA VAL A 274 -17.62 6.62 -11.29
C VAL A 274 -17.38 7.33 -9.97
N TRP A 275 -16.48 6.78 -9.15
CA TRP A 275 -16.03 7.40 -7.90
C TRP A 275 -14.55 7.78 -8.02
N LEU A 276 -14.23 9.02 -7.65
CA LEU A 276 -12.84 9.50 -7.63
C LEU A 276 -12.13 9.02 -6.36
N VAL A 277 -10.84 8.70 -6.48
CA VAL A 277 -10.00 8.38 -5.33
C VAL A 277 -9.70 9.65 -4.53
N ASP A 278 -9.82 9.58 -3.20
CA ASP A 278 -9.37 10.63 -2.29
C ASP A 278 -7.95 10.37 -1.78
N TYR A 279 -7.73 9.17 -1.26
CA TYR A 279 -6.42 8.71 -0.80
C TYR A 279 -6.33 7.18 -0.83
N THR A 280 -5.10 6.69 -0.86
CA THR A 280 -4.78 5.26 -0.76
C THR A 280 -4.09 4.98 0.56
N THR A 281 -4.24 3.76 1.07
CA THR A 281 -3.55 3.24 2.26
C THR A 281 -2.94 1.90 1.92
N THR A 282 -1.66 1.68 2.23
CA THR A 282 -0.99 0.37 2.10
C THR A 282 -0.02 0.15 3.28
N TYR A 283 0.64 -1.00 3.33
CA TYR A 283 1.66 -1.29 4.34
C TYR A 283 2.98 -0.58 4.01
N LEU A 284 3.57 0.05 5.02
CA LEU A 284 4.93 0.59 4.91
C LEU A 284 5.93 -0.51 4.53
N LYS A 285 5.81 -1.70 5.15
CA LYS A 285 6.61 -2.90 4.80
C LYS A 285 6.59 -3.18 3.29
N TYR A 286 5.42 -3.22 2.68
CA TYR A 286 5.30 -3.48 1.23
C TYR A 286 6.04 -2.43 0.40
N THR A 287 5.96 -1.15 0.77
CA THR A 287 6.69 -0.09 0.04
C THR A 287 8.22 -0.19 0.18
N GLN A 288 8.71 -0.66 1.32
CA GLN A 288 10.14 -0.76 1.62
C GLN A 288 10.77 -2.04 1.05
N THR A 289 10.08 -3.18 1.18
CA THR A 289 10.65 -4.49 0.86
C THR A 289 10.09 -5.05 -0.45
N GLY A 290 8.82 -4.77 -0.77
CA GLY A 290 8.08 -5.47 -1.82
C GLY A 290 7.52 -6.81 -1.39
N ASP A 291 7.50 -7.08 -0.08
CA ASP A 291 6.99 -8.32 0.50
C ASP A 291 5.56 -8.60 0.03
N VAL A 292 5.41 -9.67 -0.75
CA VAL A 292 4.18 -10.04 -1.42
C VAL A 292 3.07 -10.42 -0.44
N GLU A 293 3.39 -10.82 0.79
CA GLU A 293 2.38 -11.07 1.84
C GLU A 293 1.62 -9.81 2.23
N TYR A 294 2.20 -8.64 2.00
CA TYR A 294 1.65 -7.33 2.34
C TYR A 294 1.29 -6.52 1.09
N ASP A 295 1.15 -7.17 -0.07
CA ASP A 295 0.72 -6.55 -1.33
C ASP A 295 -0.79 -6.24 -1.33
N LEU A 296 -1.22 -5.43 -0.36
CA LEU A 296 -2.60 -5.01 -0.16
C LEU A 296 -2.71 -3.48 -0.04
N ALA A 297 -3.78 -2.94 -0.57
CA ALA A 297 -4.13 -1.54 -0.38
C ALA A 297 -5.64 -1.33 -0.26
N ILE A 298 -6.01 -0.25 0.41
CA ILE A 298 -7.35 0.33 0.34
C ILE A 298 -7.26 1.66 -0.38
N MET A 299 -8.10 1.85 -1.38
CA MET A 299 -8.42 3.16 -1.92
C MET A 299 -9.68 3.68 -1.24
N THR A 300 -9.62 4.87 -0.65
CA THR A 300 -10.79 5.55 -0.09
C THR A 300 -11.35 6.50 -1.14
N MET A 301 -12.63 6.35 -1.44
CA MET A 301 -13.34 7.08 -2.48
C MET A 301 -13.97 8.37 -1.97
N LYS A 302 -13.99 9.42 -2.79
CA LYS A 302 -14.85 10.58 -2.61
C LYS A 302 -16.30 10.19 -2.91
N SER A 303 -17.25 10.80 -2.21
CA SER A 303 -18.67 10.67 -2.60
C SER A 303 -18.93 11.31 -3.96
N ASN A 304 -19.83 10.74 -4.75
CA ASN A 304 -20.37 11.36 -5.96
C ASN A 304 -21.87 11.71 -5.76
N ALA A 305 -22.60 11.98 -6.84
CA ALA A 305 -24.04 12.29 -6.77
C ALA A 305 -24.90 11.16 -6.15
N ASN A 306 -24.42 9.92 -6.18
CA ASN A 306 -25.05 8.75 -5.57
C ASN A 306 -24.57 8.50 -4.12
N GLY A 307 -23.73 9.37 -3.56
CA GLY A 307 -23.16 9.22 -2.21
C GLY A 307 -21.89 8.37 -2.19
N LYS A 308 -21.67 7.66 -1.08
CA LYS A 308 -20.52 6.78 -0.89
C LYS A 308 -20.71 5.47 -1.66
N VAL A 309 -19.64 4.96 -2.26
CA VAL A 309 -19.71 3.84 -3.22
C VAL A 309 -20.33 2.57 -2.62
N GLY A 310 -19.95 2.20 -1.39
CA GLY A 310 -20.44 1.00 -0.71
C GLY A 310 -21.85 1.14 -0.15
N ASP A 311 -22.27 2.35 0.22
CA ASP A 311 -23.66 2.61 0.62
C ASP A 311 -24.60 2.44 -0.57
N TYR A 312 -24.15 2.81 -1.78
CA TYR A 312 -24.93 2.71 -3.01
C TYR A 312 -24.88 1.31 -3.64
N MET A 313 -23.69 0.71 -3.74
CA MET A 313 -23.48 -0.56 -4.45
C MET A 313 -23.71 -1.78 -3.57
N GLY A 314 -23.61 -1.64 -2.25
CA GLY A 314 -23.34 -2.75 -1.35
C GLY A 314 -21.84 -3.09 -1.33
N GLN A 315 -21.47 -4.01 -0.45
CA GLN A 315 -20.08 -4.34 -0.16
C GLN A 315 -19.91 -5.82 0.15
N PHE A 316 -18.69 -6.30 -0.02
CA PHE A 316 -18.28 -7.59 0.51
C PHE A 316 -18.07 -7.53 2.02
N TRP A 317 -18.28 -8.67 2.67
CA TRP A 317 -17.72 -8.90 4.00
C TRP A 317 -16.23 -9.25 3.86
N ILE A 318 -15.44 -9.01 4.91
CA ILE A 318 -14.03 -9.44 4.97
C ILE A 318 -13.87 -10.53 6.03
N GLY A 319 -13.11 -11.58 5.70
CA GLY A 319 -12.90 -12.73 6.56
C GLY A 319 -11.48 -13.27 6.50
N VAL A 320 -11.12 -14.07 7.50
CA VAL A 320 -9.85 -14.78 7.54
C VAL A 320 -9.93 -16.01 6.62
N SER A 321 -8.90 -16.22 5.82
CA SER A 321 -8.72 -17.41 5.00
C SER A 321 -8.49 -18.64 5.87
N GLN A 322 -9.21 -19.72 5.55
CA GLN A 322 -8.98 -21.04 6.15
C GLN A 322 -7.87 -21.77 5.37
N CYS A 323 -7.09 -22.63 6.02
CA CYS A 323 -6.05 -23.43 5.34
C CYS A 323 -6.64 -24.38 4.29
N ALA A 324 -7.81 -24.95 4.58
CA ALA A 324 -8.64 -25.58 3.57
C ALA A 324 -9.40 -24.48 2.82
N PHE A 325 -8.82 -24.02 1.70
CA PHE A 325 -9.45 -22.98 0.89
C PHE A 325 -10.79 -23.50 0.32
N PRO A 326 -11.88 -22.72 0.37
CA PRO A 326 -13.16 -23.18 -0.15
C PRO A 326 -13.04 -23.45 -1.65
N GLY A 327 -13.29 -24.70 -2.07
CA GLY A 327 -13.16 -25.11 -3.48
C GLY A 327 -14.13 -24.43 -4.44
N ASP A 328 -15.09 -23.67 -3.91
CA ASP A 328 -16.03 -22.84 -4.64
C ASP A 328 -15.73 -21.34 -4.57
N SER A 329 -14.55 -20.97 -4.09
CA SER A 329 -14.07 -19.59 -4.13
C SER A 329 -14.01 -19.09 -5.56
N GLY A 330 -14.46 -17.86 -5.78
CA GLY A 330 -14.41 -17.17 -7.06
C GLY A 330 -13.31 -16.12 -7.08
N ILE A 331 -12.81 -15.86 -8.28
CA ILE A 331 -12.01 -14.67 -8.61
C ILE A 331 -12.70 -13.99 -9.79
N SER A 332 -12.87 -12.67 -9.73
CA SER A 332 -13.40 -11.92 -10.87
C SER A 332 -12.75 -10.55 -10.95
N GLY A 333 -12.45 -10.11 -12.16
CA GLY A 333 -11.74 -8.87 -12.41
C GLY A 333 -11.72 -8.47 -13.87
N TYR A 334 -10.92 -7.46 -14.18
CA TYR A 334 -10.84 -6.79 -15.47
C TYR A 334 -9.50 -7.12 -16.14
N PRO A 335 -9.42 -8.18 -16.96
CA PRO A 335 -8.18 -8.58 -17.61
C PRO A 335 -7.88 -7.74 -18.85
N GLY A 336 -6.63 -7.30 -18.99
CA GLY A 336 -6.16 -6.51 -20.14
C GLY A 336 -5.91 -7.30 -21.42
N ASP A 337 -6.06 -8.63 -21.43
CA ASP A 337 -6.02 -9.44 -22.66
C ASP A 337 -7.41 -9.68 -23.28
N LYS A 338 -8.46 -9.14 -22.65
CA LYS A 338 -9.83 -9.11 -23.18
C LYS A 338 -10.16 -7.69 -23.64
N SER A 339 -11.36 -7.49 -24.18
CA SER A 339 -11.81 -6.14 -24.54
C SER A 339 -11.87 -5.24 -23.31
N ASP A 340 -11.37 -4.02 -23.41
CA ASP A 340 -11.33 -3.06 -22.31
C ASP A 340 -12.72 -2.86 -21.66
N GLY A 341 -12.71 -2.71 -20.34
CA GLY A 341 -13.93 -2.54 -19.53
C GLY A 341 -14.83 -3.77 -19.45
N THR A 342 -14.35 -4.97 -19.77
CA THR A 342 -15.14 -6.21 -19.58
C THR A 342 -14.77 -6.92 -18.28
N LEU A 343 -15.78 -7.27 -17.48
CA LEU A 343 -15.62 -8.05 -16.25
C LEU A 343 -15.62 -9.54 -16.58
N TRP A 344 -14.63 -10.27 -16.07
CA TRP A 344 -14.49 -11.71 -16.27
C TRP A 344 -14.42 -12.45 -14.94
N LYS A 345 -15.06 -13.61 -14.89
CA LYS A 345 -14.99 -14.56 -13.79
C LYS A 345 -14.08 -15.71 -14.16
N SER A 346 -13.21 -16.08 -13.22
CA SER A 346 -12.29 -17.20 -13.33
C SER A 346 -12.66 -18.26 -12.30
N GLN A 347 -13.65 -19.09 -12.65
CA GLN A 347 -14.16 -20.22 -11.87
C GLN A 347 -15.05 -21.09 -12.77
N PRO A 348 -15.05 -22.44 -12.65
CA PRO A 348 -14.29 -23.25 -11.69
C PRO A 348 -12.78 -23.25 -11.94
N CYS A 349 -12.01 -23.50 -10.90
CA CYS A 349 -10.56 -23.69 -11.00
C CYS A 349 -10.20 -24.99 -10.29
N ASP A 350 -9.37 -25.81 -10.93
CA ASP A 350 -9.15 -27.20 -10.51
C ASP A 350 -8.40 -27.33 -9.18
N ARG A 351 -7.57 -26.34 -8.84
CA ARG A 351 -6.67 -26.45 -7.68
C ARG A 351 -6.42 -25.13 -6.98
N TRP A 352 -6.52 -25.20 -5.66
CA TRP A 352 -6.14 -24.17 -4.70
C TRP A 352 -5.13 -24.77 -3.71
N TYR A 353 -4.12 -23.99 -3.36
CA TYR A 353 -3.14 -24.32 -2.33
C TYR A 353 -2.91 -23.09 -1.47
N HIS A 354 -3.31 -23.14 -0.21
CA HIS A 354 -3.06 -22.07 0.75
C HIS A 354 -1.93 -22.51 1.69
N ASP A 355 -0.80 -21.82 1.62
CA ASP A 355 0.25 -21.97 2.62
C ASP A 355 -0.03 -21.04 3.79
N CYS A 356 -0.69 -21.58 4.81
CA CYS A 356 -1.01 -20.85 6.03
C CYS A 356 0.20 -20.31 6.80
N ARG A 357 1.42 -20.74 6.46
CA ARG A 357 2.64 -20.18 7.05
C ARG A 357 3.10 -18.89 6.37
N SER A 358 2.94 -18.81 5.05
CA SER A 358 3.36 -17.66 4.21
C SER A 358 2.21 -16.75 3.77
N LYS A 359 1.03 -16.89 4.38
CA LYS A 359 -0.18 -16.07 4.12
C LYS A 359 -0.50 -15.92 2.63
N SER A 360 -0.13 -16.92 1.85
CA SER A 360 -0.17 -16.90 0.40
C SER A 360 -1.10 -17.98 -0.09
N VAL A 361 -2.01 -17.61 -0.99
CA VAL A 361 -2.86 -18.55 -1.70
C VAL A 361 -2.41 -18.65 -3.14
N PHE A 362 -2.21 -19.88 -3.60
CA PHE A 362 -1.87 -20.23 -4.96
C PHE A 362 -3.07 -20.94 -5.60
N HIS A 363 -3.36 -20.62 -6.84
CA HIS A 363 -4.51 -21.16 -7.55
C HIS A 363 -4.23 -21.34 -9.04
N GLN A 364 -4.95 -22.27 -9.66
CA GLN A 364 -4.89 -22.47 -11.11
C GLN A 364 -5.98 -21.71 -11.87
N CYS A 365 -6.73 -20.83 -11.20
CA CYS A 365 -7.65 -19.93 -11.89
C CYS A 365 -6.88 -19.08 -12.91
N ASP A 366 -7.39 -19.01 -14.13
CA ASP A 366 -6.87 -18.16 -15.20
C ASP A 366 -6.98 -16.68 -14.81
N THR A 367 -5.86 -15.97 -14.83
CA THR A 367 -5.82 -14.51 -14.66
C THR A 367 -4.91 -13.88 -15.70
N TYR A 368 -4.95 -12.57 -15.82
CA TYR A 368 -4.06 -11.80 -16.69
C TYR A 368 -3.93 -10.41 -16.11
N GLY A 369 -2.84 -9.70 -16.47
CA GLY A 369 -2.60 -8.31 -16.08
C GLY A 369 -3.90 -7.49 -16.11
N GLY A 370 -4.23 -6.86 -14.99
CA GLY A 370 -5.51 -6.20 -14.75
C GLY A 370 -6.39 -6.94 -13.71
N PHE A 371 -6.21 -8.24 -13.53
CA PHE A 371 -6.77 -8.97 -12.39
C PHE A 371 -6.11 -8.60 -11.06
N SER A 372 -4.96 -7.94 -11.09
CA SER A 372 -4.30 -7.37 -9.92
C SER A 372 -5.29 -6.62 -9.02
N GLY A 373 -5.45 -7.06 -7.78
CA GLY A 373 -6.41 -6.51 -6.82
C GLY A 373 -7.81 -7.15 -6.84
N ALA A 374 -8.05 -8.12 -7.72
CA ALA A 374 -9.31 -8.86 -7.77
C ALA A 374 -9.58 -9.61 -6.45
N PRO A 375 -10.81 -9.57 -5.93
CA PRO A 375 -11.15 -10.28 -4.72
C PRO A 375 -11.11 -11.79 -4.95
N ILE A 376 -10.57 -12.50 -3.97
CA ILE A 376 -10.79 -13.94 -3.80
C ILE A 376 -11.91 -14.10 -2.76
N TYR A 377 -13.08 -14.55 -3.21
CA TYR A 377 -14.31 -14.50 -2.41
C TYR A 377 -15.06 -15.82 -2.35
N THR A 378 -15.77 -16.03 -1.25
CA THR A 378 -16.66 -17.19 -1.04
C THR A 378 -18.02 -16.98 -1.70
N LYS A 379 -18.82 -18.05 -1.85
CA LYS A 379 -20.22 -17.97 -2.34
C LYS A 379 -21.12 -17.03 -1.53
N THR A 380 -20.76 -16.75 -0.28
CA THR A 380 -21.51 -15.84 0.61
C THR A 380 -20.96 -14.41 0.58
N ASN A 381 -20.22 -14.04 -0.47
CA ASN A 381 -19.64 -12.69 -0.66
C ASN A 381 -18.74 -12.24 0.50
N VAL A 382 -17.93 -13.16 1.01
CA VAL A 382 -16.84 -12.86 1.96
C VAL A 382 -15.52 -12.90 1.21
N VAL A 383 -14.81 -11.77 1.14
CA VAL A 383 -13.43 -11.69 0.62
C VAL A 383 -12.49 -12.25 1.69
N ILE A 384 -11.71 -13.24 1.27
CA ILE A 384 -10.74 -13.94 2.12
C ILE A 384 -9.30 -13.78 1.60
N GLY A 385 -9.13 -13.16 0.42
CA GLY A 385 -7.83 -12.82 -0.12
C GLY A 385 -7.93 -11.89 -1.32
N VAL A 386 -6.78 -11.50 -1.85
CA VAL A 386 -6.65 -10.63 -3.03
C VAL A 386 -5.67 -11.27 -3.99
N HIS A 387 -6.05 -11.38 -5.27
CA HIS A 387 -5.14 -11.79 -6.33
C HIS A 387 -4.11 -10.69 -6.59
N THR A 388 -2.82 -11.04 -6.65
CA THR A 388 -1.75 -10.03 -6.78
C THR A 388 -0.64 -10.40 -7.76
N HIS A 389 -0.49 -11.67 -8.13
CA HIS A 389 0.62 -12.10 -9.00
C HIS A 389 0.35 -13.49 -9.59
N ALA A 390 1.26 -13.97 -10.43
CA ALA A 390 1.48 -15.40 -10.63
C ALA A 390 2.88 -15.82 -10.18
N TYR A 391 3.01 -17.13 -9.98
CA TYR A 391 4.12 -17.77 -9.30
C TYR A 391 4.57 -19.05 -10.01
N GLY A 392 5.89 -19.31 -9.93
CA GLY A 392 6.52 -20.58 -10.29
C GLY A 392 7.20 -20.63 -11.68
N PRO A 393 8.18 -21.55 -11.85
CA PRO A 393 8.81 -21.80 -13.15
C PRO A 393 7.76 -22.26 -14.18
N GLN A 394 7.81 -21.67 -15.38
CA GLN A 394 6.78 -21.78 -16.45
C GLN A 394 5.38 -21.24 -16.10
N ILE A 395 5.20 -20.63 -14.93
CA ILE A 395 3.94 -20.06 -14.41
C ILE A 395 2.82 -21.12 -14.43
N LYS A 396 2.92 -22.09 -13.51
CA LYS A 396 1.89 -23.12 -13.29
C LYS A 396 0.81 -22.70 -12.29
N TRP A 397 1.02 -21.56 -11.62
CA TRP A 397 0.17 -21.08 -10.53
C TRP A 397 0.00 -19.57 -10.61
N ASN A 398 -1.22 -19.11 -10.41
CA ASN A 398 -1.51 -17.74 -10.01
C ASN A 398 -1.48 -17.65 -8.47
N GLY A 399 -1.36 -16.45 -7.93
CA GLY A 399 -1.08 -16.20 -6.53
C GLY A 399 -1.76 -14.95 -5.98
N GLY A 400 -1.94 -14.93 -4.68
CA GLY A 400 -2.57 -13.82 -3.98
C GLY A 400 -2.27 -13.84 -2.48
N VAL A 401 -2.62 -12.73 -1.83
CA VAL A 401 -2.53 -12.61 -0.38
C VAL A 401 -3.75 -13.24 0.25
N ALA A 402 -3.55 -14.26 1.07
CA ALA A 402 -4.59 -14.84 1.92
C ALA A 402 -4.68 -14.07 3.25
N PHE A 403 -5.89 -13.74 3.68
CA PHE A 403 -6.09 -12.93 4.87
C PHE A 403 -5.90 -13.74 6.15
N ASP A 404 -5.04 -13.26 7.04
CA ASP A 404 -4.98 -13.66 8.44
C ASP A 404 -5.62 -12.57 9.33
N ASN A 405 -5.54 -12.73 10.65
CA ASN A 405 -6.06 -11.72 11.58
C ASN A 405 -5.32 -10.37 11.46
N VAL A 406 -4.02 -10.38 11.14
CA VAL A 406 -3.25 -9.14 10.97
C VAL A 406 -3.76 -8.37 9.75
N HIS A 407 -4.01 -9.06 8.64
CA HIS A 407 -4.59 -8.49 7.43
C HIS A 407 -5.99 -7.93 7.71
N VAL A 408 -6.89 -8.73 8.28
CA VAL A 408 -8.28 -8.29 8.56
C VAL A 408 -8.31 -7.10 9.51
N ASN A 409 -7.51 -7.10 10.58
CA ASN A 409 -7.47 -5.98 11.54
C ASN A 409 -6.93 -4.70 10.89
N SER A 410 -5.88 -4.81 10.07
CA SER A 410 -5.33 -3.67 9.34
C SER A 410 -6.35 -3.10 8.36
N LEU A 411 -6.98 -3.95 7.53
CA LEU A 411 -8.01 -3.52 6.59
C LEU A 411 -9.18 -2.82 7.31
N LYS A 412 -9.69 -3.39 8.40
CA LYS A 412 -10.74 -2.76 9.22
C LYS A 412 -10.34 -1.39 9.75
N SER A 413 -9.10 -1.24 10.20
CA SER A 413 -8.61 0.05 10.70
C SER A 413 -8.52 1.10 9.58
N TRP A 414 -8.15 0.68 8.37
CA TRP A 414 -7.98 1.56 7.22
C TRP A 414 -9.31 1.98 6.60
N MET A 415 -10.36 1.16 6.75
CA MET A 415 -11.72 1.46 6.28
C MET A 415 -12.41 2.58 7.05
N SER A 416 -11.89 2.98 8.21
CA SER A 416 -12.48 4.09 8.98
C SER A 416 -12.25 5.41 8.23
N ASP A 417 -13.33 6.08 7.85
CA ASP A 417 -13.32 7.44 7.28
C ASP A 417 -12.90 8.42 8.38
N SER A 418 -11.60 8.49 8.68
CA SER A 418 -11.05 9.33 9.75
C SER A 418 -10.60 10.72 9.26
N SER A 419 -11.11 11.17 8.11
CA SER A 419 -10.89 12.53 7.64
C SER A 419 -11.60 13.51 8.58
N THR A 420 -10.84 14.38 9.24
CA THR A 420 -11.44 15.50 9.98
C THR A 420 -12.09 16.43 8.96
N SER A 421 -13.41 16.64 9.09
CA SER A 421 -14.23 17.46 8.21
C SER A 421 -13.85 18.93 8.25
#